data_AF-A0A016W8A2-F1
#
_entry.id   AF-A0A016W8A2-F1
#
_cell.length_a   1.000
_cell.length_b   1.000
_cell.length_c   1.000
_cell.angle_alpha   90.00
_cell.angle_beta   90.00
_cell.angle_gamma   90.00
#
_symmetry.space_group_name_H-M   'P 1'
#
loop_
_entity.id
_entity.type
_entity.pdbx_description
1 polymer ?
#
loop_
_entity_poly.entity_id
_entity_poly.type
_entity_poly.pdbx_seq_one_letter_code
_entity_poly.pdbx_strand_id
1 'polypeptide(L)'
;MPSHYKVKEYCPNVFRNLREQFCVDSTEYLRSLTAYEPEPDQLDGSKTGAPPRLFVSYDKKFVIKSMDSEAVAELHSVLRDYHEYVVEKQGKTLLPQYLGLYRLTIEGTETYLIVMRNVFGRKYNVHTKFDLKGSTVARVASEKEKNKEVPTLKDNDFLEMNEKLSLPDVSSVLVFV
;
A
#
# COMPACT_ATOMS: atom_id res chain seq x y z
N MET A 1 -5.67 -0.46 25.99
CA MET A 1 -6.67 -1.02 25.06
C MET A 1 -8.02 -0.40 25.40
N PRO A 2 -8.80 0.07 24.41
CA PRO A 2 -10.16 0.57 24.65
C PRO A 2 -11.02 -0.49 25.34
N SER A 3 -11.95 -0.08 26.20
CA SER A 3 -12.82 -1.00 26.94
C SER A 3 -13.80 -1.75 26.03
N HIS A 4 -14.17 -1.15 24.88
CA HIS A 4 -15.08 -1.74 23.90
C HIS A 4 -14.52 -1.58 22.49
N TYR A 5 -14.04 -2.70 21.93
CA TYR A 5 -13.64 -2.77 20.54
C TYR A 5 -14.06 -4.10 19.91
N LYS A 6 -14.23 -4.11 18.59
CA LYS A 6 -14.43 -5.33 17.79
C LYS A 6 -13.45 -5.31 16.63
N VAL A 7 -12.87 -6.47 16.33
CA VAL A 7 -12.04 -6.68 15.14
C VAL A 7 -12.70 -7.76 14.31
N LYS A 8 -12.93 -7.47 13.03
CA LYS A 8 -13.42 -8.44 12.04
C LYS A 8 -12.37 -8.61 10.96
N GLU A 9 -11.98 -9.84 10.68
CA GLU A 9 -11.19 -10.20 9.51
C GLU A 9 -12.11 -10.70 8.39
N TYR A 10 -11.91 -10.21 7.17
CA TYR A 10 -12.65 -10.64 6.00
C TYR A 10 -11.87 -11.71 5.25
N CYS A 11 -12.57 -12.75 4.76
CA CYS A 11 -12.00 -13.79 3.89
C CYS A 11 -10.65 -14.36 4.39
N PRO A 12 -10.50 -14.76 5.67
CA PRO A 12 -9.21 -15.09 6.27
C PRO A 12 -8.43 -16.18 5.52
N ASN A 13 -9.12 -17.17 4.96
CA ASN A 13 -8.49 -18.25 4.19
C ASN A 13 -7.92 -17.75 2.85
N VAL A 14 -8.58 -16.80 2.19
CA VAL A 14 -8.09 -16.21 0.92
C VAL A 14 -6.82 -15.41 1.20
N PHE A 15 -6.84 -14.55 2.23
CA PHE A 15 -5.66 -13.76 2.60
C PHE A 15 -4.52 -14.59 3.19
N ARG A 16 -4.81 -15.71 3.85
CA ARG A 16 -3.76 -16.69 4.22
C ARG A 16 -3.06 -17.23 2.97
N ASN A 17 -3.82 -17.67 1.97
CA ASN A 17 -3.23 -18.20 0.75
C ASN A 17 -2.51 -17.11 -0.09
N LEU A 18 -3.03 -15.88 -0.15
CA LEU A 18 -2.32 -14.76 -0.77
C LEU A 18 -0.97 -14.49 -0.10
N ARG A 19 -0.92 -14.51 1.24
CA ARG A 19 0.35 -14.41 1.99
C ARG A 19 1.33 -15.52 1.60
N GLU A 20 0.88 -16.76 1.46
CA GLU A 20 1.71 -17.88 0.98
C GLU A 20 2.24 -17.63 -0.44
N GLN A 21 1.39 -17.22 -1.39
CA GLN A 21 1.78 -16.90 -2.77
C GLN A 21 2.82 -15.77 -2.84
N PHE A 22 2.71 -14.78 -1.95
CA PHE A 22 3.66 -13.67 -1.85
C PHE A 22 4.87 -13.97 -0.95
N CYS A 23 5.05 -15.21 -0.49
CA CYS A 23 6.14 -15.62 0.40
C CYS A 23 6.21 -14.77 1.68
N VAL A 24 5.06 -14.49 2.28
CA VAL A 24 4.92 -13.79 3.56
C VAL A 24 4.67 -14.82 4.66
N ASP A 25 5.64 -14.99 5.54
CA ASP A 25 5.48 -15.84 6.72
C ASP A 25 4.44 -15.26 7.69
N SER A 26 3.62 -16.13 8.29
CA SER A 26 2.53 -15.70 9.18
C SER A 26 3.03 -15.13 10.50
N THR A 27 4.12 -15.67 11.05
CA THR A 27 4.72 -15.17 12.29
C THR A 27 5.41 -13.83 12.04
N GLU A 28 6.11 -13.69 10.92
CA GLU A 28 6.70 -12.43 10.50
C GLU A 28 5.63 -11.35 10.27
N TYR A 29 4.57 -11.68 9.53
CA TYR A 29 3.43 -10.77 9.28
C TYR A 29 2.83 -10.24 10.58
N LEU A 30 2.54 -11.13 11.54
CA LEU A 30 2.00 -10.75 12.82
C LEU A 30 2.99 -9.86 13.59
N ARG A 31 4.26 -10.27 13.66
CA ARG A 31 5.29 -9.50 14.36
C ARG A 31 5.44 -8.10 13.78
N SER A 32 5.49 -7.95 12.46
CA SER A 32 5.61 -6.64 11.80
C SER A 32 4.45 -5.71 12.13
N LEU A 33 3.24 -6.23 12.29
CA LEU A 33 2.04 -5.44 12.56
C LEU A 33 1.77 -5.18 14.05
N THR A 34 2.33 -5.99 14.96
CA THR A 34 1.96 -5.94 16.39
C THR A 34 3.11 -5.77 17.37
N ALA A 35 4.37 -5.93 16.96
CA ALA A 35 5.50 -5.78 17.88
C ALA A 35 5.72 -4.31 18.29
N TYR A 36 5.45 -3.39 17.38
CA TYR A 36 5.50 -1.95 17.58
C TYR A 36 4.34 -1.29 16.83
N GLU A 37 3.93 -0.12 17.29
CA GLU A 37 2.86 0.65 16.65
C GLU A 37 3.27 1.03 15.21
N PRO A 38 2.42 0.77 14.21
CA PRO A 38 2.63 1.28 12.86
C PRO A 38 2.66 2.81 12.84
N GLU A 39 3.63 3.39 12.16
CA GLU A 39 3.77 4.84 12.07
C GLU A 39 2.92 5.38 10.92
N PRO A 40 2.28 6.55 11.05
CA PRO A 40 1.67 7.23 9.91
C PRO A 40 2.69 7.37 8.78
N ASP A 41 2.29 7.05 7.56
CA ASP A 41 3.15 7.29 6.42
C ASP A 41 3.36 8.80 6.29
N GLN A 42 4.59 9.28 6.49
CA GLN A 42 4.94 10.70 6.33
C GLN A 42 4.70 11.19 4.88
N LEU A 43 4.52 10.24 3.96
CA LEU A 43 4.20 10.48 2.57
C LEU A 43 2.69 10.56 2.30
N ASP A 44 1.84 10.25 3.28
CA ASP A 44 0.41 10.38 3.12
C ASP A 44 0.06 11.84 2.82
N GLY A 45 -0.39 12.09 1.58
CA GLY A 45 -0.79 13.41 1.09
C GLY A 45 -2.11 13.89 1.69
N SER A 46 -2.53 13.33 2.82
CA SER A 46 -3.71 13.76 3.56
C SER A 46 -3.60 15.24 3.89
N LYS A 47 -4.72 15.96 3.73
CA LYS A 47 -4.79 17.38 4.04
C LYS A 47 -4.39 17.58 5.51
N THR A 48 -3.70 18.66 5.82
CA THR A 48 -3.41 19.07 7.21
C THR A 48 -4.71 19.04 8.02
N GLY A 49 -4.77 18.18 9.05
CA GLY A 49 -5.95 18.00 9.91
C GLY A 49 -6.85 16.81 9.57
N ALA A 50 -6.62 16.09 8.47
CA ALA A 50 -7.31 14.83 8.20
C ALA A 50 -6.56 13.65 8.85
N PRO A 51 -7.26 12.60 9.31
CA PRO A 51 -6.62 11.41 9.84
C PRO A 51 -5.78 10.73 8.74
N PRO A 52 -4.59 10.20 9.09
CA PRO A 52 -3.75 9.50 8.13
C PRO A 52 -4.49 8.30 7.53
N ARG A 53 -4.44 8.21 6.20
CA ARG A 53 -5.00 7.12 5.40
C ARG A 53 -4.02 5.97 5.24
N LEU A 54 -2.73 6.20 5.50
CA LEU A 54 -1.68 5.22 5.33
C LEU A 54 -0.81 5.17 6.59
N PHE A 55 -0.52 3.95 7.03
CA PHE A 55 0.45 3.64 8.07
C PHE A 55 1.44 2.62 7.54
N VAL A 56 2.63 2.58 8.11
CA VAL A 56 3.71 1.66 7.74
C VAL A 56 4.13 0.88 8.97
N SER A 57 4.32 -0.44 8.82
CA SER A 57 4.86 -1.27 9.90
C SER A 57 6.23 -0.75 10.35
N TYR A 58 6.60 -0.96 11.62
CA TYR A 58 7.87 -0.45 12.16
C TYR A 58 9.11 -0.92 11.40
N ASP A 59 9.03 -2.10 10.77
CA ASP A 59 10.10 -2.67 9.94
C ASP A 59 9.98 -2.31 8.45
N LYS A 60 9.03 -1.45 8.10
CA LYS A 60 8.74 -0.92 6.77
C LYS A 60 8.38 -1.99 5.73
N LYS A 61 7.96 -3.18 6.16
CA LYS A 61 7.57 -4.29 5.26
C LYS A 61 6.15 -4.19 4.73
N PHE A 62 5.25 -3.62 5.52
CA PHE A 62 3.83 -3.57 5.19
C PHE A 62 3.29 -2.16 5.30
N VAL A 63 2.33 -1.86 4.43
CA VAL A 63 1.51 -0.65 4.48
C VAL A 63 0.11 -1.06 4.91
N ILE A 64 -0.47 -0.29 5.81
CA ILE A 64 -1.85 -0.43 6.29
C ILE A 64 -2.60 0.79 5.78
N LYS A 65 -3.61 0.57 4.94
CA LYS A 65 -4.38 1.64 4.31
C LYS A 65 -5.81 1.65 4.82
N SER A 66 -6.26 2.81 5.27
CA SER A 66 -7.66 3.07 5.59
C SER A 66 -8.50 3.12 4.31
N MET A 67 -9.64 2.43 4.33
CA MET A 67 -10.60 2.36 3.23
C MET A 67 -11.98 2.80 3.70
N ASP A 68 -12.77 3.37 2.78
CA ASP A 68 -14.20 3.54 2.97
C ASP A 68 -14.96 2.24 2.60
N SER A 69 -16.25 2.19 2.94
CA SER A 69 -17.09 1.02 2.68
C SER A 69 -17.29 0.72 1.19
N GLU A 70 -17.25 1.74 0.33
CA GLU A 70 -17.40 1.59 -1.12
C GLU A 70 -16.18 0.87 -1.69
N ALA A 71 -14.97 1.32 -1.36
CA ALA A 71 -13.73 0.69 -1.78
C ALA A 71 -13.60 -0.76 -1.26
N VAL A 72 -14.16 -1.06 -0.08
CA VAL A 72 -14.21 -2.43 0.45
C VAL A 72 -15.16 -3.31 -0.36
N ALA A 73 -16.33 -2.77 -0.75
CA ALA A 73 -17.27 -3.48 -1.61
C ALA A 73 -16.68 -3.76 -3.00
N GLU A 74 -15.97 -2.79 -3.59
CA GLU A 74 -15.24 -2.95 -4.84
C GLU A 74 -14.14 -4.00 -4.72
N LEU A 75 -13.33 -3.97 -3.64
CA LEU A 75 -12.32 -5.00 -3.43
C LEU A 75 -12.96 -6.39 -3.33
N HIS A 76 -14.09 -6.52 -2.65
CA HIS A 76 -14.82 -7.78 -2.56
C HIS A 76 -15.33 -8.28 -3.92
N SER A 77 -15.77 -7.38 -4.81
CA SER A 77 -16.27 -7.78 -6.13
C SER A 77 -15.18 -8.35 -7.03
N VAL A 78 -13.92 -7.92 -6.86
CA VAL A 78 -12.77 -8.38 -7.64
C VAL A 78 -11.87 -9.39 -6.91
N LEU A 79 -12.10 -9.66 -5.62
CA LEU A 79 -11.18 -10.45 -4.78
C LEU A 79 -10.95 -11.86 -5.33
N ARG A 80 -11.98 -12.46 -5.93
CA ARG A 80 -11.88 -13.77 -6.55
C ARG A 80 -10.95 -13.75 -7.76
N ASP A 81 -11.20 -12.86 -8.71
CA ASP A 81 -10.40 -12.74 -9.93
C ASP A 81 -8.95 -12.36 -9.62
N TYR A 82 -8.77 -11.47 -8.63
CA TYR A 82 -7.45 -11.12 -8.11
C TYR A 82 -6.71 -12.34 -7.52
N HIS A 83 -7.39 -13.15 -6.69
CA HIS A 83 -6.79 -14.35 -6.12
C HIS A 83 -6.41 -15.37 -7.19
N GLU A 84 -7.30 -15.65 -8.14
CA GLU A 84 -7.04 -16.57 -9.26
C GLU A 84 -5.84 -16.09 -10.09
N TYR A 85 -5.78 -14.79 -10.41
CA TYR A 85 -4.65 -14.18 -11.11
C TYR A 85 -3.33 -14.28 -10.34
N VAL A 86 -3.32 -14.00 -9.04
CA VAL A 86 -2.10 -14.07 -8.21
C VAL A 86 -1.56 -15.50 -8.16
N VAL A 87 -2.43 -16.49 -8.03
CA VAL A 87 -2.06 -17.92 -8.06
C VAL A 87 -1.51 -18.29 -9.43
N GLU A 88 -2.17 -17.90 -10.52
CA GLU A 88 -1.72 -18.18 -11.89
C GLU A 88 -0.33 -17.58 -12.16
N LYS A 89 -0.08 -16.36 -11.67
CA LYS A 89 1.22 -15.69 -11.82
C LYS A 89 2.24 -16.08 -10.76
N GLN A 90 1.93 -17.03 -9.86
CA GLN A 90 2.81 -17.47 -8.78
C GLN A 90 3.32 -16.29 -7.94
N GLY A 91 2.45 -15.33 -7.63
CA GLY A 91 2.80 -14.12 -6.88
C GLY A 91 3.61 -13.06 -7.66
N LYS A 92 4.01 -13.31 -8.91
CA LYS A 92 4.78 -12.37 -9.72
C LYS A 92 3.87 -11.36 -10.40
N THR A 93 3.64 -10.23 -9.74
CA THR A 93 2.79 -9.15 -10.26
C THR A 93 3.23 -7.78 -9.78
N LEU A 94 2.83 -6.76 -10.56
CA LEU A 94 2.91 -5.34 -10.23
C LEU A 94 1.68 -4.84 -9.47
N LEU A 95 0.60 -5.62 -9.41
CA LEU A 95 -0.58 -5.25 -8.64
C LEU A 95 -0.24 -5.17 -7.14
N PRO A 96 -0.97 -4.35 -6.36
CA PRO A 96 -0.82 -4.33 -4.91
C PRO A 96 -0.93 -5.75 -4.35
N GLN A 97 0.01 -6.13 -3.49
CA GLN A 97 0.02 -7.44 -2.85
C GLN A 97 -0.83 -7.36 -1.57
N TYR A 98 -2.11 -7.69 -1.67
CA TYR A 98 -3.05 -7.63 -0.54
C TYR A 98 -2.85 -8.81 0.41
N LEU A 99 -2.72 -8.55 1.70
CA LEU A 99 -2.29 -9.51 2.72
C LEU A 99 -3.31 -9.73 3.84
N GLY A 100 -4.27 -8.83 4.01
CA GLY A 100 -5.34 -8.95 4.99
C GLY A 100 -6.30 -7.77 4.94
N LEU A 101 -7.60 -8.02 5.12
CA LEU A 101 -8.65 -7.01 5.16
C LEU A 101 -9.37 -7.08 6.51
N TYR A 102 -9.41 -5.96 7.21
CA TYR A 102 -9.93 -5.87 8.56
C TYR A 102 -10.96 -4.75 8.68
N ARG A 103 -11.90 -4.92 9.62
CA ARG A 103 -12.71 -3.83 10.15
C ARG A 103 -12.51 -3.74 11.65
N LEU A 104 -12.09 -2.57 12.08
CA LEU A 104 -12.04 -2.18 13.48
C LEU A 104 -13.33 -1.43 13.81
N THR A 105 -13.96 -1.77 14.92
CA THR A 105 -15.06 -0.98 15.49
C THR A 105 -14.63 -0.53 16.87
N ILE A 106 -14.39 0.77 17.05
CA ILE A 106 -13.98 1.37 18.33
C ILE A 106 -15.06 2.38 18.71
N GLU A 107 -15.67 2.20 19.88
CA GLU A 107 -16.72 3.10 20.38
C GLU A 107 -17.86 3.36 19.36
N GLY A 108 -18.21 2.33 18.57
CA GLY A 108 -19.25 2.40 17.54
C GLY A 108 -18.80 2.95 16.19
N THR A 109 -17.59 3.51 16.09
CA THR A 109 -17.02 3.99 14.82
C THR A 109 -16.33 2.83 14.09
N GLU A 110 -16.73 2.58 12.85
CA GLU A 110 -16.12 1.55 12.00
C GLU A 110 -14.99 2.13 11.14
N THR A 111 -13.87 1.43 11.07
CA THR A 111 -12.73 1.75 10.20
C THR A 111 -12.32 0.48 9.47
N TYR A 112 -12.20 0.57 8.14
CA TYR A 112 -11.78 -0.54 7.30
C TYR A 112 -10.30 -0.37 6.94
N LEU A 113 -9.54 -1.46 7.03
CA LEU A 113 -8.09 -1.46 6.84
C LEU A 113 -7.70 -2.58 5.88
N ILE A 114 -6.94 -2.25 4.84
CA ILE A 114 -6.25 -3.24 4.01
C ILE A 114 -4.76 -3.22 4.33
N VAL A 115 -4.17 -4.39 4.54
CA VAL A 115 -2.74 -4.56 4.68
C VAL A 115 -2.17 -5.02 3.35
N MET A 116 -1.09 -4.39 2.90
CA MET A 116 -0.39 -4.72 1.66
C MET A 116 1.12 -4.66 1.83
N ARG A 117 1.87 -5.31 0.93
CA ARG A 117 3.34 -5.20 0.91
C ARG A 117 3.75 -3.77 0.62
N ASN A 118 4.73 -3.26 1.37
CA ASN A 118 5.39 -2.00 1.04
C ASN A 118 6.32 -2.19 -0.17
N VAL A 119 6.08 -1.43 -1.23
CA VAL A 119 6.83 -1.54 -2.48
C VAL A 119 8.22 -0.90 -2.38
N PHE A 120 8.38 0.14 -1.56
CA PHE A 120 9.69 0.77 -1.31
C PHE A 120 10.60 -0.09 -0.41
N GLY A 121 10.01 -0.96 0.41
CA GLY A 121 10.71 -1.85 1.34
C GLY A 121 11.60 -1.11 2.35
N ARG A 122 12.53 -1.85 2.97
CA ARG A 122 13.51 -1.30 3.94
C ARG A 122 14.94 -1.20 3.39
N LYS A 123 15.24 -1.97 2.34
CA LYS A 123 16.63 -2.27 1.96
C LYS A 123 17.36 -1.08 1.32
N TYR A 124 16.63 -0.23 0.61
CA TYR A 124 17.19 0.88 -0.14
C TYR A 124 16.46 2.16 0.19
N ASN A 125 17.21 3.26 0.26
CA ASN A 125 16.63 4.58 0.40
C ASN A 125 16.07 5.01 -0.96
N VAL A 126 14.87 5.59 -0.92
CA VAL A 126 14.19 6.12 -2.09
C VAL A 126 14.61 7.57 -2.25
N HIS A 127 15.32 7.88 -3.32
CA HIS A 127 15.82 9.23 -3.59
C HIS A 127 14.80 10.09 -4.34
N THR A 128 13.96 9.46 -5.16
CA THR A 128 12.96 10.13 -6.00
C THR A 128 11.74 9.22 -6.14
N LYS A 129 10.54 9.81 -6.14
CA LYS A 129 9.27 9.09 -6.28
C LYS A 129 8.39 9.75 -7.32
N PHE A 130 7.65 8.92 -8.05
CA PHE A 130 6.65 9.39 -9.02
C PHE A 130 5.34 8.61 -8.86
N ASP A 131 4.23 9.32 -8.71
CA ASP A 131 2.90 8.78 -9.02
C ASP A 131 2.66 9.05 -10.51
N LEU A 132 2.65 8.00 -11.33
CA LEU A 132 2.43 8.08 -12.78
C LEU A 132 1.09 7.42 -13.16
N LYS A 133 0.29 8.10 -13.99
CA LYS A 133 -1.03 7.63 -14.44
C LYS A 133 -1.21 7.71 -15.96
N GLY A 134 -0.25 8.29 -16.68
CA GLY A 134 -0.30 8.47 -18.12
C GLY A 134 -1.22 9.60 -18.59
N SER A 135 -1.79 10.38 -17.67
CA SER A 135 -2.61 11.55 -17.97
C SER A 135 -1.85 12.85 -17.67
N THR A 136 -2.33 14.00 -18.16
CA THR A 136 -1.67 15.30 -17.97
C THR A 136 -2.47 16.27 -17.10
N VAL A 137 -3.77 16.04 -16.92
CA VAL A 137 -4.65 16.92 -16.14
C VAL A 137 -4.45 16.67 -14.64
N ALA A 138 -4.09 17.73 -13.89
CA ALA A 138 -3.80 17.68 -12.46
C ALA A 138 -2.66 16.72 -12.05
N ARG A 139 -1.70 16.51 -12.97
CA ARG A 139 -0.53 15.65 -12.80
C ARG A 139 0.77 16.43 -12.59
N VAL A 140 0.69 17.47 -11.78
CA VAL A 140 1.84 18.20 -11.19
C VAL A 140 1.78 18.05 -9.67
N ALA A 141 2.92 17.87 -9.01
CA ALA A 141 3.04 17.89 -7.56
C ALA A 141 2.79 19.31 -7.02
N SER A 142 2.09 19.42 -5.89
CA SER A 142 1.88 20.72 -5.25
C SER A 142 3.18 21.27 -4.66
N GLU A 143 3.31 22.59 -4.53
CA GLU A 143 4.47 23.22 -3.88
C GLU A 143 4.74 22.65 -2.49
N LYS A 144 3.69 22.38 -1.71
CA LYS A 144 3.81 21.73 -0.39
C LYS A 144 4.48 20.35 -0.48
N GLU A 145 4.15 19.57 -1.50
CA GLU A 145 4.74 18.24 -1.73
C GLU A 145 6.19 18.37 -2.21
N LYS A 146 6.48 19.32 -3.11
CA LYS A 146 7.82 19.59 -3.63
C LYS A 146 8.81 20.04 -2.54
N ASN A 147 8.32 20.63 -1.46
CA ASN A 147 9.12 21.05 -0.30
C ASN A 147 9.46 19.92 0.69
N LYS A 148 8.96 18.70 0.50
CA LYS A 148 9.36 17.55 1.33
C LYS A 148 10.77 17.08 0.95
N GLU A 149 11.46 16.43 1.88
CA GLU A 149 12.80 15.86 1.64
C GLU A 149 12.80 14.85 0.48
N VAL A 150 11.77 14.01 0.39
CA VAL A 150 11.56 13.06 -0.72
C VAL A 150 10.15 13.27 -1.32
N PRO A 151 10.00 14.19 -2.29
CA PRO A 151 8.69 14.53 -2.86
C PRO A 151 8.12 13.37 -3.68
N THR A 152 6.79 13.27 -3.72
CA THR A 152 6.06 12.41 -4.66
C THR A 152 5.67 13.24 -5.87
N LEU A 153 6.49 13.16 -6.91
CA LEU A 153 6.30 13.87 -8.17
C LEU A 153 5.24 13.19 -9.03
N LYS A 154 4.77 13.87 -10.09
CA LYS A 154 3.75 13.33 -10.99
C LYS A 154 4.21 13.37 -12.45
N ASP A 155 3.32 12.97 -13.36
CA ASP A 155 3.62 12.80 -14.79
C ASP A 155 4.22 14.06 -15.43
N ASN A 156 3.67 15.25 -15.17
CA ASN A 156 4.19 16.48 -15.78
C ASN A 156 5.54 16.87 -15.17
N ASP A 157 5.77 16.61 -13.88
CA ASP A 157 7.08 16.83 -13.25
C ASP A 157 8.14 15.89 -13.85
N PHE A 158 7.79 14.62 -14.08
CA PHE A 158 8.68 13.63 -14.73
C PHE A 158 9.10 14.09 -16.13
N LEU A 159 8.15 14.61 -16.91
CA LEU A 159 8.40 15.12 -18.25
C LEU A 159 9.24 16.40 -18.24
N GLU A 160 8.94 17.36 -17.36
CA GLU A 160 9.69 18.62 -17.23
C GLU A 160 11.14 18.39 -16.80
N MET A 161 11.37 17.44 -15.89
CA MET A 161 12.71 17.06 -15.46
C MET A 161 13.48 16.25 -16.52
N ASN A 162 12.81 15.80 -17.59
CA ASN A 162 13.36 14.94 -18.63
C ASN A 162 14.04 13.69 -18.02
N GLU A 163 13.39 13.12 -17.01
CA GLU A 163 13.82 11.92 -16.31
C GLU A 163 13.73 10.68 -17.21
N LYS A 164 14.63 9.72 -16.99
CA LYS A 164 14.70 8.49 -17.79
C LYS A 164 14.94 7.27 -16.92
N LEU A 165 14.13 6.23 -17.12
CA LEU A 165 14.35 4.92 -16.51
C LEU A 165 15.22 4.09 -17.46
N SER A 166 16.47 3.87 -17.07
CA SER A 166 17.37 2.97 -17.80
C SER A 166 17.11 1.54 -17.34
N LEU A 167 16.39 0.78 -18.17
CA LEU A 167 16.05 -0.60 -17.89
C LEU A 167 17.02 -1.54 -18.62
N PRO A 168 17.45 -2.65 -17.99
CA PRO A 168 18.25 -3.65 -18.68
C PRO A 168 17.43 -4.30 -19.81
N ASP A 169 18.09 -4.64 -20.92
CA ASP A 169 17.47 -5.23 -22.14
C ASP A 169 16.73 -6.57 -21.90
N VAL A 170 16.96 -7.20 -20.74
CA VAL A 170 16.32 -8.46 -20.37
C VAL A 170 15.15 -8.15 -19.45
N SER A 171 13.95 -8.54 -19.89
CA SER A 171 12.64 -8.45 -19.22
C SER A 171 12.67 -9.06 -17.81
N SER A 172 13.28 -8.32 -16.90
CA SER A 172 13.33 -8.59 -15.47
C SER A 172 12.17 -7.83 -14.87
N VAL A 173 11.33 -8.55 -14.11
CA VAL A 173 10.15 -8.06 -13.40
C VAL A 173 10.39 -6.63 -12.90
N LEU A 174 9.78 -5.66 -13.58
CA LEU A 174 9.73 -4.30 -13.11
C LEU A 174 8.97 -4.30 -11.79
N VAL A 175 9.48 -3.56 -10.81
CA VAL A 175 8.71 -3.09 -9.67
C VAL A 175 8.60 -1.59 -9.90
N PHE A 176 7.44 -1.15 -10.40
CA PHE A 176 7.12 0.28 -10.43
C PHE A 176 6.74 0.67 -9.01
N VAL A 177 7.38 1.74 -8.49
CA VAL A 177 7.03 2.34 -7.21
C VAL A 177 6.67 3.80 -7.37
#